data_AF-A0A3A5VJD0-F1
#
_entry.id   AF-A0A3A5VJD0-F1
#
_cell.length_a   1.000
_cell.length_b   1.000
_cell.length_c   1.000
_cell.angle_alpha   90.00
_cell.angle_beta   90.00
_cell.angle_gamma   90.00
#
_symmetry.space_group_name_H-M   'P 1'
#
loop_
_entity.id
_entity.type
_entity.pdbx_description
1 polymer ?
#
loop_
_entity_poly.entity_id
_entity_poly.type
_entity_poly.pdbx_seq_one_letter_code
_entity_poly.pdbx_strand_id
1 'polypeptide(L)'
;QPPDWELFHGIREEVNAGISDIPIQNANQGLYPNCGTSRDYGYGVMGFPTFTFETDDDQFFPGTFEDVNERLGEELDVMRYLIDNIWYWRARLVLDSFELDDETVNFEVSNLGRASTSNASLQYLIDDEVVWESDNFIINATSSTRVSTSGFDFDSGGDWRFSYQKRVVDSAMWVNESVDVGEYELGFFAQSLATLVWALQIGIIPLLAICFAFWWAREEMPLEIHEEIPLEAELLD
;
A
#
# COMPACT_ATOMS: atom_id res chain seq x y z
N GLN A 1 -11.56 -1.61 25.97
CA GLN A 1 -10.79 -2.43 25.01
C GLN A 1 -9.62 -1.57 24.51
N PRO A 2 -8.38 -2.08 24.43
CA PRO A 2 -7.23 -1.28 23.96
C PRO A 2 -7.37 -0.90 22.48
N PRO A 3 -6.70 0.16 22.00
CA PRO A 3 -6.70 0.55 20.60
C PRO A 3 -6.30 -0.58 19.64
N ASP A 4 -5.21 -1.30 19.94
CA ASP A 4 -4.75 -2.46 19.15
C ASP A 4 -5.46 -3.76 19.57
N TRP A 5 -6.78 -3.75 19.74
CA TRP A 5 -7.51 -4.93 20.20
C TRP A 5 -7.37 -6.13 19.26
N GLU A 6 -7.28 -5.89 17.95
CA GLU A 6 -7.10 -6.90 16.90
C GLU A 6 -5.84 -7.75 17.16
N LEU A 7 -4.74 -7.11 17.57
CA LEU A 7 -3.49 -7.76 17.94
C LEU A 7 -3.70 -8.74 19.11
N PHE A 8 -4.31 -8.25 20.19
CA PHE A 8 -4.49 -9.03 21.42
C PHE A 8 -5.50 -10.17 21.25
N HIS A 9 -6.56 -9.94 20.48
CA HIS A 9 -7.54 -10.96 20.14
C HIS A 9 -6.93 -12.02 19.22
N GLY A 10 -6.18 -11.62 18.20
CA GLY A 10 -5.50 -12.54 17.30
C GLY A 10 -4.51 -13.46 18.02
N ILE A 11 -3.70 -12.93 18.96
CA ILE A 11 -2.80 -13.74 19.79
C ILE A 11 -3.59 -14.77 20.60
N ARG A 12 -4.65 -14.33 21.30
CA ARG A 12 -5.48 -15.21 22.10
C ARG A 12 -6.11 -16.31 21.26
N GLU A 13 -6.71 -15.94 20.15
CA GLU A 13 -7.46 -16.86 19.29
C GLU A 13 -6.53 -17.92 18.68
N GLU A 14 -5.31 -17.56 18.26
CA GLU A 14 -4.37 -18.54 17.72
C GLU A 14 -3.77 -19.47 18.77
N VAL A 15 -3.43 -18.93 19.95
CA VAL A 15 -2.96 -19.78 21.04
C VAL A 15 -4.04 -20.76 21.48
N ASN A 16 -5.28 -20.29 21.67
CA ASN A 16 -6.39 -21.13 22.11
C ASN A 16 -6.99 -22.02 21.02
N ALA A 17 -6.66 -21.81 19.74
CA ALA A 17 -7.11 -22.68 18.66
C ALA A 17 -6.26 -23.94 18.48
N GLY A 18 -5.02 -23.97 19.00
CA GLY A 18 -4.17 -25.14 18.75
C GLY A 18 -2.83 -25.23 19.47
N ILE A 19 -2.52 -24.31 20.40
CA ILE A 19 -1.26 -24.35 21.16
C ILE A 19 -1.51 -24.65 22.63
N SER A 20 -2.49 -23.96 23.23
CA SER A 20 -2.76 -24.08 24.65
C SER A 20 -4.24 -23.89 24.97
N ASP A 21 -4.76 -24.72 25.85
CA ASP A 21 -6.11 -24.60 26.39
C ASP A 21 -6.17 -23.53 27.50
N ILE A 22 -5.00 -23.09 27.98
CA ILE A 22 -4.86 -22.03 28.98
C ILE A 22 -5.25 -20.68 28.35
N PRO A 23 -6.20 -19.94 28.94
CA PRO A 23 -6.69 -18.70 28.36
C PRO A 23 -5.62 -17.59 28.43
N ILE A 24 -5.18 -17.09 27.27
CA ILE A 24 -4.45 -15.81 27.21
C ILE A 24 -5.48 -14.69 27.20
N GLN A 25 -5.47 -13.85 28.24
CA GLN A 25 -6.38 -12.72 28.31
C GLN A 25 -5.61 -11.41 28.34
N ASN A 26 -6.07 -10.46 27.52
CA ASN A 26 -5.88 -9.06 27.89
C ASN A 26 -6.85 -8.80 29.04
N ALA A 27 -6.40 -9.05 30.27
CA ALA A 27 -7.19 -9.08 31.50
C ALA A 27 -7.84 -7.74 31.90
N ASN A 28 -8.06 -6.81 30.97
CA ASN A 28 -8.45 -5.43 31.27
C ASN A 28 -9.97 -5.25 31.42
N GLN A 29 -10.83 -6.17 30.96
CA GLN A 29 -12.30 -5.94 31.05
C GLN A 29 -13.21 -7.17 31.22
N GLY A 30 -12.71 -8.40 31.16
CA GLY A 30 -13.56 -9.60 31.24
C GLY A 30 -13.77 -10.14 32.66
N LEU A 31 -12.73 -10.10 33.49
CA LEU A 31 -12.69 -10.80 34.79
C LEU A 31 -12.89 -9.86 35.99
N TYR A 32 -12.10 -8.80 36.11
CA TYR A 32 -12.25 -7.75 37.12
C TYR A 32 -11.50 -6.47 36.71
N PRO A 33 -11.89 -5.28 37.21
CA PRO A 33 -11.15 -4.04 36.94
C PRO A 33 -9.77 -4.07 37.60
N ASN A 34 -8.71 -3.95 36.81
CA ASN A 34 -7.35 -3.74 37.28
C ASN A 34 -6.78 -2.44 36.70
N CYS A 35 -5.96 -1.74 37.49
CA CYS A 35 -5.33 -0.49 37.08
C CYS A 35 -3.91 -0.40 37.65
N GLY A 36 -3.00 0.25 36.92
CA GLY A 36 -1.62 0.44 37.36
C GLY A 36 -0.78 -0.83 37.29
N THR A 37 -1.18 -1.78 36.43
CA THR A 37 -0.46 -3.04 36.25
C THR A 37 0.80 -2.83 35.39
N SER A 38 1.75 -3.76 35.49
CA SER A 38 2.92 -3.79 34.59
C SER A 38 2.54 -3.85 33.11
N ARG A 39 1.38 -4.45 32.80
CA ARG A 39 0.79 -4.48 31.45
C ARG A 39 0.39 -3.10 30.97
N ASP A 40 -0.34 -2.33 31.79
CA ASP A 40 -0.78 -0.99 31.41
C ASP A 40 0.43 -0.07 31.21
N TYR A 41 1.48 -0.25 32.02
CA TYR A 41 2.76 0.43 31.82
C TYR A 41 3.46 -0.03 30.53
N GLY A 42 3.52 -1.34 30.28
CA GLY A 42 4.16 -1.91 29.10
C GLY A 42 3.55 -1.42 27.80
N TYR A 43 2.23 -1.55 27.65
CA TYR A 43 1.56 -1.12 26.42
C TYR A 43 1.32 0.39 26.37
N GLY A 44 0.85 1.02 27.45
CA GLY A 44 0.45 2.42 27.45
C GLY A 44 1.58 3.43 27.65
N VAL A 45 2.69 3.04 28.28
CA VAL A 45 3.83 3.95 28.55
C VAL A 45 5.06 3.56 27.76
N MET A 46 5.44 2.28 27.77
CA MET A 46 6.61 1.82 27.00
C MET A 46 6.27 1.57 25.53
N GLY A 47 4.98 1.44 25.20
CA GLY A 47 4.59 1.10 23.85
C GLY A 47 5.15 -0.25 23.44
N PHE A 48 5.02 -1.30 24.24
CA PHE A 48 5.24 -2.70 23.85
C PHE A 48 3.96 -3.53 24.07
N PRO A 49 3.63 -4.49 23.17
CA PRO A 49 2.54 -5.41 23.45
C PRO A 49 2.85 -6.15 24.75
N THR A 50 1.94 -6.09 25.71
CA THR A 50 2.07 -6.78 27.00
C THR A 50 0.72 -7.40 27.32
N PHE A 51 0.73 -8.65 27.76
CA PHE A 51 -0.46 -9.41 28.13
C PHE A 51 -0.16 -10.23 29.39
N THR A 52 -1.22 -10.73 30.01
CA THR A 52 -1.12 -11.62 31.16
C THR A 52 -1.43 -13.03 30.67
N PHE A 53 -0.51 -13.95 30.95
CA PHE A 53 -0.72 -15.36 30.76
C PHE A 53 -0.91 -15.98 32.13
N GLU A 54 -2.15 -16.36 32.44
CA GLU A 54 -2.51 -16.99 33.70
C GLU A 54 -2.30 -18.49 33.54
N THR A 55 -1.15 -18.99 33.98
CA THR A 55 -0.71 -20.38 33.74
C THR A 55 -1.51 -21.40 34.54
N ASP A 56 -2.15 -21.00 35.63
CA ASP A 56 -2.85 -21.91 36.54
C ASP A 56 -3.86 -21.17 37.43
N ASP A 57 -4.91 -21.87 37.83
CA ASP A 57 -5.85 -21.44 38.86
C ASP A 57 -5.27 -21.63 40.26
N ASP A 58 -4.40 -22.65 40.44
CA ASP A 58 -3.77 -22.98 41.72
C ASP A 58 -2.38 -22.33 41.85
N GLN A 59 -2.32 -21.18 42.52
CA GLN A 59 -1.07 -20.38 42.61
C GLN A 59 0.10 -21.07 43.34
N PHE A 60 -0.17 -21.93 44.32
CA PHE A 60 0.86 -22.67 45.06
C PHE A 60 0.29 -23.97 45.65
N PHE A 61 0.67 -25.12 45.11
CA PHE A 61 0.28 -26.43 45.63
C PHE A 61 1.50 -27.26 46.07
N PRO A 62 1.75 -27.44 47.38
CA PRO A 62 2.76 -28.40 47.83
C PRO A 62 2.25 -29.82 47.54
N GLY A 63 2.86 -30.48 46.54
CA GLY A 63 2.48 -31.82 46.08
C GLY A 63 1.37 -31.80 45.02
N THR A 64 1.54 -31.01 43.96
CA THR A 64 0.66 -31.02 42.79
C THR A 64 0.48 -32.44 42.24
N PHE A 65 -0.77 -32.79 41.91
CA PHE A 65 -1.15 -34.07 41.31
C PHE A 65 -1.09 -34.04 39.77
N GLU A 66 -0.85 -32.87 39.17
CA GLU A 66 -0.72 -32.70 37.73
C GLU A 66 0.76 -32.82 37.31
N ASP A 67 1.02 -33.38 36.13
CA ASP A 67 2.38 -33.55 35.63
C ASP A 67 2.95 -32.18 35.23
N VAL A 68 3.88 -31.70 36.05
CA VAL A 68 4.61 -30.43 35.81
C VAL A 68 5.28 -30.42 34.43
N ASN A 69 5.66 -31.59 33.89
CA ASN A 69 6.30 -31.66 32.56
C ASN A 69 5.31 -31.38 31.43
N GLU A 70 4.07 -31.86 31.54
CA GLU A 70 3.03 -31.65 30.53
C GLU A 70 2.69 -30.16 30.43
N ARG A 71 2.46 -29.52 31.59
CA ARG A 71 2.22 -28.08 31.69
C ARG A 71 3.38 -27.24 31.18
N LEU A 72 4.61 -27.56 31.61
CA LEU A 72 5.79 -26.86 31.12
C LEU A 72 5.94 -26.99 29.60
N GLY A 73 5.56 -28.14 29.03
CA GLY A 73 5.55 -28.35 27.58
C GLY A 73 4.63 -27.36 26.87
N GLU A 74 3.36 -27.29 27.32
CA GLU A 74 2.36 -26.37 26.78
C GLU A 74 2.78 -24.90 26.91
N GLU A 75 3.23 -24.47 28.10
CA GLU A 75 3.70 -23.11 28.33
C GLU A 75 4.90 -22.75 27.44
N LEU A 76 5.84 -23.68 27.24
CA LEU A 76 6.99 -23.46 26.35
C LEU A 76 6.57 -23.31 24.90
N ASP A 77 5.55 -24.03 24.45
CA ASP A 77 5.05 -23.91 23.07
C ASP A 77 4.35 -22.57 22.84
N VAL A 78 3.61 -22.07 23.84
CA VAL A 78 3.07 -20.69 23.82
C VAL A 78 4.21 -19.67 23.73
N MET A 79 5.26 -19.81 24.56
CA MET A 79 6.40 -18.89 24.54
C MET A 79 7.15 -18.91 23.22
N ARG A 80 7.37 -20.09 22.63
CA ARG A 80 7.98 -20.23 21.30
C ARG A 80 7.16 -19.52 20.24
N TYR A 81 5.86 -19.78 20.19
CA TYR A 81 4.96 -19.12 19.25
C TYR A 81 5.03 -17.58 19.36
N LEU A 82 5.00 -17.05 20.58
CA LEU A 82 5.07 -15.60 20.80
C LEU A 82 6.39 -14.99 20.31
N ILE A 83 7.52 -15.68 20.51
CA ILE A 83 8.84 -15.24 20.08
C ILE A 83 8.99 -15.35 18.57
N ASP A 84 8.59 -16.47 17.98
CA ASP A 84 8.74 -16.74 16.55
C ASP A 84 7.88 -15.77 15.71
N ASN A 85 6.76 -15.29 16.25
CA ASN A 85 5.85 -14.36 15.59
C ASN A 85 6.07 -12.89 15.95
N ILE A 86 7.19 -12.53 16.60
CA ILE A 86 7.45 -11.16 17.07
C ILE A 86 7.32 -10.08 15.99
N TRP A 87 7.63 -10.44 14.75
CA TRP A 87 7.56 -9.55 13.59
C TRP A 87 6.13 -9.13 13.24
N TYR A 88 5.12 -9.93 13.59
CA TYR A 88 3.71 -9.66 13.31
C TYR A 88 3.02 -8.88 14.44
N TRP A 89 3.66 -8.69 15.61
CA TRP A 89 3.10 -7.95 16.76
C TRP A 89 3.17 -6.42 16.65
N ARG A 90 3.11 -5.93 15.43
CA ARG A 90 3.21 -4.52 15.02
C ARG A 90 2.49 -4.36 13.68
N ALA A 91 2.24 -3.12 13.29
CA ALA A 91 1.98 -2.77 11.90
C ALA A 91 3.24 -3.09 11.08
N ARG A 92 3.01 -3.59 9.86
CA ARG A 92 4.07 -3.88 8.90
C ARG A 92 3.54 -3.59 7.51
N LEU A 93 3.94 -2.45 6.98
CA LEU A 93 3.48 -1.97 5.68
C LEU A 93 4.36 -2.56 4.58
N VAL A 94 3.71 -3.08 3.55
CA VAL A 94 4.35 -3.57 2.32
C VAL A 94 3.67 -2.88 1.15
N LEU A 95 4.47 -2.32 0.27
CA LEU A 95 3.99 -1.74 -0.98
C LEU A 95 3.62 -2.87 -1.94
N ASP A 96 2.38 -2.87 -2.41
CA ASP A 96 1.87 -3.86 -3.36
C ASP A 96 1.93 -3.33 -4.79
N SER A 97 1.60 -2.05 -5.00
CA SER A 97 1.69 -1.39 -6.29
C SER A 97 2.04 0.08 -6.15
N PHE A 98 2.68 0.62 -7.18
CA PHE A 98 3.06 2.02 -7.28
C PHE A 98 2.90 2.48 -8.72
N GLU A 99 2.23 3.61 -8.89
CA GLU A 99 1.98 4.25 -10.18
C GLU A 99 2.16 5.76 -10.01
N LEU A 100 3.01 6.37 -10.83
CA LEU A 100 3.16 7.81 -10.89
C LEU A 100 2.47 8.33 -12.15
N ASP A 101 1.42 9.12 -11.97
CA ASP A 101 0.69 9.78 -13.05
C ASP A 101 0.91 11.30 -12.94
N ASP A 102 1.86 11.80 -13.73
CA ASP A 102 2.29 13.20 -13.72
C ASP A 102 2.78 13.63 -12.33
N GLU A 103 2.04 14.51 -11.65
CA GLU A 103 2.33 14.97 -10.28
C GLU A 103 1.61 14.16 -9.19
N THR A 104 0.92 13.07 -9.55
CA THR A 104 0.10 12.27 -8.62
C THR A 104 0.69 10.88 -8.40
N VAL A 105 1.06 10.60 -7.15
CA VAL A 105 1.55 9.31 -6.70
C VAL A 105 0.35 8.46 -6.24
N ASN A 106 0.11 7.35 -6.93
CA ASN A 106 -0.88 6.35 -6.58
C ASN A 106 -0.17 5.09 -6.09
N PHE A 107 -0.55 4.61 -4.92
CA PHE A 107 0.04 3.38 -4.39
C PHE A 107 -0.97 2.54 -3.61
N GLU A 108 -0.75 1.24 -3.63
CA GLU A 108 -1.49 0.27 -2.81
C GLU A 108 -0.54 -0.32 -1.78
N VAL A 109 -1.01 -0.38 -0.53
CA VAL A 109 -0.22 -0.82 0.61
C VAL A 109 -1.02 -1.81 1.43
N SER A 110 -0.36 -2.91 1.80
CA SER A 110 -0.89 -3.95 2.68
C SER A 110 -0.22 -3.91 4.04
N ASN A 111 -1.01 -4.02 5.09
CA ASN A 111 -0.51 -4.24 6.44
C ASN A 111 -0.47 -5.74 6.73
N LEU A 112 0.72 -6.34 6.65
CA LEU A 112 0.93 -7.75 7.02
C LEU A 112 0.98 -7.94 8.55
N GLY A 113 0.95 -6.85 9.29
CA GLY A 113 0.95 -6.83 10.74
C GLY A 113 -0.40 -7.11 11.36
N ARG A 114 -0.39 -7.37 12.67
CA ARG A 114 -1.60 -7.56 13.48
C ARG A 114 -1.99 -6.34 14.30
N ALA A 115 -1.23 -5.25 14.19
CA ALA A 115 -1.62 -3.96 14.74
C ALA A 115 -1.96 -2.99 13.61
N SER A 116 -2.95 -2.15 13.88
CA SER A 116 -3.33 -1.05 13.00
C SER A 116 -2.35 0.13 13.13
N THR A 117 -2.36 1.04 12.16
CA THR A 117 -1.62 2.31 12.25
C THR A 117 -2.43 3.45 11.67
N SER A 118 -2.37 4.62 12.30
CA SER A 118 -3.28 5.74 12.02
C SER A 118 -2.59 7.01 11.51
N ASN A 119 -1.26 6.99 11.35
CA ASN A 119 -0.47 8.14 10.90
C ASN A 119 0.71 7.65 10.06
N ALA A 120 0.39 6.91 9.00
CA ALA A 120 1.37 6.39 8.07
C ALA A 120 1.47 7.31 6.84
N SER A 121 2.67 7.50 6.34
CA SER A 121 2.94 8.25 5.12
C SER A 121 4.01 7.58 4.27
N LEU A 122 3.92 7.78 2.96
CA LEU A 122 4.99 7.46 2.02
C LEU A 122 5.84 8.71 1.82
N GLN A 123 7.15 8.60 2.02
CA GLN A 123 8.11 9.70 1.94
C GLN A 123 9.08 9.45 0.79
N TYR A 124 9.40 10.52 0.06
CA TYR A 124 10.46 10.56 -0.94
C TYR A 124 11.65 11.36 -0.41
N LEU A 125 12.85 10.80 -0.57
CA LEU A 125 14.07 11.34 0.00
C LEU A 125 15.10 11.66 -1.07
N ILE A 126 15.74 12.83 -0.94
CA ILE A 126 16.92 13.20 -1.71
C ILE A 126 18.01 13.53 -0.70
N ASP A 127 19.16 12.87 -0.79
CA ASP A 127 20.28 13.05 0.14
C ASP A 127 19.88 12.94 1.63
N ASP A 128 19.04 11.94 1.97
CA ASP A 128 18.44 11.70 3.30
C ASP A 128 17.47 12.78 3.82
N GLU A 129 17.16 13.81 3.03
CA GLU A 129 16.16 14.83 3.36
C GLU A 129 14.78 14.48 2.77
N VAL A 130 13.72 14.60 3.57
CA VAL A 130 12.35 14.37 3.11
C VAL A 130 11.90 15.58 2.30
N VAL A 131 11.78 15.39 0.98
CA VAL A 131 11.38 16.45 0.04
C VAL A 131 9.89 16.38 -0.32
N TRP A 132 9.29 15.20 -0.20
CA TRP A 132 7.87 14.96 -0.42
C TRP A 132 7.32 13.92 0.54
N GLU A 133 6.06 14.08 0.93
CA GLU A 133 5.33 13.17 1.79
C GLU A 133 3.89 13.05 1.30
N SER A 134 3.37 11.82 1.30
CA SER A 134 1.97 11.56 0.96
C SER A 134 1.03 12.12 2.02
N ASP A 135 -0.27 12.17 1.69
CA ASP A 135 -1.28 12.35 2.73
C ASP A 135 -1.18 11.22 3.76
N ASN A 136 -1.42 11.57 5.03
CA ASN A 136 -1.46 10.58 6.09
C ASN A 136 -2.64 9.63 5.86
N PHE A 137 -2.36 8.34 5.90
CA PHE A 137 -3.37 7.30 5.76
C PHE A 137 -3.43 6.40 6.98
N ILE A 138 -4.60 5.77 7.13
CA ILE A 138 -4.89 4.79 8.17
C ILE A 138 -5.00 3.43 7.49
N ILE A 139 -4.41 2.41 8.10
CA ILE A 139 -4.51 1.03 7.63
C ILE A 139 -4.74 0.11 8.82
N ASN A 140 -5.78 -0.71 8.69
CA ASN A 140 -6.16 -1.65 9.74
C ASN A 140 -5.25 -2.89 9.73
N ALA A 141 -5.25 -3.65 10.81
CA ALA A 141 -4.53 -4.92 10.89
C ALA A 141 -4.96 -5.87 9.77
N THR A 142 -3.99 -6.48 9.08
CA THR A 142 -4.25 -7.49 8.03
C THR A 142 -5.20 -7.00 6.93
N SER A 143 -5.09 -5.72 6.55
CA SER A 143 -5.89 -5.09 5.49
C SER A 143 -5.00 -4.42 4.45
N SER A 144 -5.57 -4.09 3.29
CA SER A 144 -4.92 -3.23 2.28
C SER A 144 -5.70 -1.92 2.10
N THR A 145 -4.99 -0.89 1.66
CA THR A 145 -5.60 0.40 1.27
C THR A 145 -4.88 0.99 0.07
N ARG A 146 -5.62 1.78 -0.72
CA ARG A 146 -5.08 2.54 -1.84
C ARG A 146 -5.06 4.02 -1.49
N VAL A 147 -3.93 4.65 -1.74
CA VAL A 147 -3.68 6.06 -1.45
C VAL A 147 -3.29 6.76 -2.73
N SER A 148 -3.77 7.99 -2.90
CA SER A 148 -3.48 8.85 -4.03
C SER A 148 -3.18 10.24 -3.50
N THR A 149 -1.97 10.74 -3.74
CA THR A 149 -1.54 12.07 -3.29
C THR A 149 -0.85 12.82 -4.42
N SER A 150 -1.27 14.06 -4.63
CA SER A 150 -0.70 14.98 -5.63
C SER A 150 0.46 15.80 -5.09
N GLY A 151 1.17 16.50 -5.98
CA GLY A 151 2.22 17.46 -5.63
C GLY A 151 3.63 16.87 -5.68
N PHE A 152 3.81 15.78 -6.42
CA PHE A 152 5.13 15.21 -6.71
C PHE A 152 5.72 15.91 -7.94
N ASP A 153 6.76 16.73 -7.76
CA ASP A 153 7.46 17.45 -8.84
C ASP A 153 8.98 17.32 -8.63
N PHE A 154 9.48 16.09 -8.65
CA PHE A 154 10.89 15.79 -8.42
C PHE A 154 11.44 14.83 -9.47
N ASP A 155 12.70 15.04 -9.84
CA ASP A 155 13.44 14.18 -10.76
C ASP A 155 13.77 12.81 -10.16
N SER A 156 14.03 11.84 -11.04
CA SER A 156 14.40 10.48 -10.67
C SER A 156 15.77 10.46 -10.02
N GLY A 157 15.88 9.88 -8.83
CA GLY A 157 17.18 9.70 -8.14
C GLY A 157 17.11 9.65 -6.62
N GLY A 158 15.92 9.85 -6.04
CA GLY A 158 15.68 9.72 -4.62
C GLY A 158 15.19 8.32 -4.20
N ASP A 159 15.16 8.11 -2.89
CA ASP A 159 14.73 6.87 -2.25
C ASP A 159 13.32 7.00 -1.66
N TRP A 160 12.58 5.90 -1.67
CA TRP A 160 11.24 5.83 -1.06
C TRP A 160 11.28 5.14 0.29
N ARG A 161 10.47 5.62 1.25
CA ARG A 161 10.28 4.93 2.53
C ARG A 161 8.89 5.15 3.09
N PHE A 162 8.38 4.18 3.84
CA PHE A 162 7.23 4.41 4.72
C PHE A 162 7.70 4.97 6.06
N SER A 163 6.98 5.96 6.58
CA SER A 163 7.11 6.43 7.97
C SER A 163 5.79 6.21 8.69
N TYR A 164 5.81 5.42 9.77
CA TYR A 164 4.59 5.07 10.50
C TYR A 164 4.87 4.63 11.94
N GLN A 165 3.87 4.71 12.80
CA GLN A 165 3.93 4.15 14.15
C GLN A 165 3.68 2.65 14.10
N LYS A 166 4.45 1.88 14.89
CA LYS A 166 4.28 0.42 14.97
C LYS A 166 2.89 -0.02 15.43
N ARG A 167 2.12 0.85 16.09
CA ARG A 167 0.86 0.57 16.80
C ARG A 167 0.08 1.88 16.99
N VAL A 168 -1.22 1.79 17.29
CA VAL A 168 -2.10 2.97 17.46
C VAL A 168 -1.91 3.69 18.81
N VAL A 169 -1.14 3.12 19.74
CA VAL A 169 -0.85 3.78 21.03
C VAL A 169 0.16 4.92 20.88
N ASP A 170 -0.08 6.05 21.55
CA ASP A 170 0.78 7.25 21.46
C ASP A 170 2.25 6.98 21.82
N SER A 171 2.50 6.06 22.75
CA SER A 171 3.85 5.67 23.17
C SER A 171 4.54 4.72 22.18
N ALA A 172 3.90 4.36 21.06
CA ALA A 172 4.47 3.47 20.07
C ALA A 172 5.68 4.10 19.38
N MET A 173 6.72 3.28 19.18
CA MET A 173 7.88 3.67 18.39
C MET A 173 7.50 3.88 16.93
N TRP A 174 8.14 4.90 16.33
CA TRP A 174 8.10 5.14 14.89
C TRP A 174 9.06 4.23 14.15
N VAL A 175 8.72 3.92 12.91
CA VAL A 175 9.49 3.10 11.98
C VAL A 175 9.61 3.85 10.67
N ASN A 176 10.83 3.86 10.14
CA ASN A 176 11.15 4.31 8.80
C ASN A 176 11.70 3.11 8.04
N GLU A 177 10.97 2.65 7.02
CA GLU A 177 11.33 1.46 6.24
C GLU A 177 11.45 1.82 4.77
N SER A 178 12.62 1.58 4.20
CA SER A 178 12.87 1.76 2.77
C SER A 178 11.94 0.88 1.95
N VAL A 179 11.43 1.42 0.86
CA VAL A 179 10.49 0.76 -0.04
C VAL A 179 11.09 0.72 -1.43
N ASP A 180 11.04 -0.45 -2.05
CA ASP A 180 11.38 -0.60 -3.46
C ASP A 180 10.11 -0.41 -4.29
N VAL A 181 10.07 0.68 -5.06
CA VAL A 181 8.94 1.02 -5.94
C VAL A 181 9.12 0.46 -7.36
N GLY A 182 10.24 -0.20 -7.64
CA GLY A 182 10.60 -0.65 -8.99
C GLY A 182 10.89 0.51 -9.96
N GLU A 183 10.87 0.21 -11.25
CA GLU A 183 11.01 1.23 -12.30
C GLU A 183 9.66 1.90 -12.56
N TYR A 184 9.63 3.23 -12.50
CA TYR A 184 8.47 4.05 -12.85
C TYR A 184 8.90 5.17 -13.81
N GLU A 185 8.02 5.57 -14.72
CA GLU A 185 8.29 6.65 -15.68
C GLU A 185 7.85 8.00 -15.11
N LEU A 186 8.71 9.03 -15.25
CA LEU A 186 8.35 10.40 -14.94
C LEU A 186 7.58 11.03 -16.11
N GLY A 187 6.42 11.62 -15.81
CA GLY A 187 5.46 12.16 -16.80
C GLY A 187 6.05 13.10 -17.84
N PHE A 188 7.15 13.79 -17.52
CA PHE A 188 7.87 14.67 -18.45
C PHE A 188 8.23 13.96 -19.77
N PHE A 189 8.68 12.70 -19.72
CA PHE A 189 9.06 11.96 -20.93
C PHE A 189 7.84 11.48 -21.74
N ALA A 190 6.77 11.04 -21.07
CA ALA A 190 5.53 10.61 -21.73
C ALA A 190 4.86 11.76 -22.50
N GLN A 191 4.82 12.96 -21.90
CA GLN A 191 4.32 14.17 -22.55
C GLN A 191 5.22 14.62 -23.71
N SER A 192 6.55 14.46 -23.59
CA SER A 192 7.50 14.76 -24.68
C SER A 192 7.31 13.83 -25.89
N LEU A 193 7.04 12.54 -25.67
CA LEU A 193 6.81 11.58 -26.74
C LEU A 193 5.47 11.83 -27.45
N ALA A 194 4.39 12.08 -26.69
CA ALA A 194 3.09 12.41 -27.26
C ALA A 194 3.14 13.71 -28.09
N THR A 195 3.84 14.74 -27.61
CA THR A 195 4.04 15.99 -28.36
C THR A 195 4.93 15.80 -29.59
N LEU A 196 5.96 14.96 -29.52
CA LEU A 196 6.83 14.63 -30.65
C LEU A 196 6.10 13.80 -31.73
N VAL A 197 5.24 12.87 -31.32
CA VAL A 197 4.34 12.13 -32.23
C VAL A 197 3.33 13.07 -32.90
N TRP A 198 2.71 13.98 -32.14
CA TRP A 198 1.83 15.01 -32.69
C TRP A 198 2.56 15.94 -33.68
N ALA A 199 3.77 16.38 -33.33
CA ALA A 199 4.59 17.23 -34.20
C ALA A 199 4.98 16.51 -35.50
N LEU A 200 5.33 15.22 -35.43
CA LEU A 200 5.59 14.38 -36.60
C LEU A 200 4.33 14.22 -37.46
N GLN A 201 3.16 13.98 -36.87
CA GLN A 201 1.90 13.85 -37.61
C GLN A 201 1.50 15.17 -38.30
N ILE A 202 1.62 16.30 -37.61
CA ILE A 202 1.37 17.63 -38.21
C ILE A 202 2.38 17.96 -39.31
N GLY A 203 3.62 17.48 -39.23
CA GLY A 203 4.63 17.70 -40.28
C GLY A 203 4.45 16.81 -41.51
N ILE A 204 4.07 15.54 -41.31
CA ILE A 204 3.97 14.53 -42.38
C ILE A 204 2.74 14.76 -43.27
N ILE A 205 1.60 15.15 -42.70
CA ILE A 205 0.36 15.37 -43.45
C ILE A 205 0.50 16.47 -44.54
N PRO A 206 1.01 17.68 -44.25
CA PRO A 206 1.20 18.70 -45.28
C PRO A 206 2.28 18.32 -46.28
N LEU A 207 3.34 17.61 -45.87
CA LEU A 207 4.34 17.09 -46.80
C LEU A 207 3.76 16.08 -47.79
N LEU A 208 2.94 15.14 -47.32
CA LEU A 208 2.23 14.19 -48.17
C LEU A 208 1.22 14.90 -49.09
N ALA A 209 0.50 15.90 -48.59
CA ALA A 209 -0.43 16.69 -49.40
C ALA A 209 0.29 17.50 -50.50
N ILE A 210 1.45 18.08 -50.21
CA ILE A 210 2.29 18.80 -51.18
C ILE A 210 2.85 17.82 -52.23
N CYS A 211 3.37 16.67 -51.80
CA CYS A 211 3.87 15.64 -52.70
C CYS A 211 2.74 15.09 -53.60
N PHE A 212 1.56 14.85 -53.04
CA PHE A 212 0.38 14.42 -53.80
C PHE A 212 -0.07 15.50 -54.78
N ALA A 213 -0.14 16.77 -54.37
CA ALA A 213 -0.49 17.87 -55.27
C ALA A 213 0.53 18.05 -56.40
N PHE A 214 1.83 17.89 -56.11
CA PHE A 214 2.89 17.97 -57.11
C PHE A 214 2.85 16.78 -58.09
N TRP A 215 2.55 15.59 -57.59
CA TRP A 215 2.35 14.39 -58.42
C TRP A 215 1.10 14.53 -59.29
N TRP A 216 -0.03 14.94 -58.72
CA TRP A 216 -1.29 15.17 -59.42
C TRP A 216 -1.18 16.28 -60.48
N ALA A 217 -0.44 17.35 -60.22
CA ALA A 217 -0.20 18.42 -61.18
C ALA A 217 0.66 18.01 -62.40
N ARG A 218 1.26 16.81 -62.38
CA ARG A 218 2.00 16.24 -63.53
C ARG A 218 1.15 15.35 -64.43
N GLU A 219 -0.08 15.03 -64.06
CA GLU A 219 -0.99 14.32 -64.95
C GLU A 219 -1.62 15.29 -65.96
N GLU A 220 -1.59 14.94 -67.25
CA GLU A 220 -1.86 15.91 -68.33
C GLU A 220 -3.33 16.34 -68.45
N MET A 221 -4.32 15.64 -67.86
CA MET A 221 -5.74 16.06 -67.86
C MET A 221 -6.53 15.44 -66.69
N PRO A 222 -6.68 16.13 -65.54
CA PRO A 222 -7.35 15.53 -64.37
C PRO A 222 -8.89 15.66 -64.36
N LEU A 223 -9.49 16.49 -65.23
CA LEU A 223 -10.95 16.71 -65.29
C LEU A 223 -11.40 16.96 -66.74
N GLU A 224 -11.52 15.90 -67.54
CA GLU A 224 -12.30 15.97 -68.79
C GLU A 224 -13.80 16.03 -68.44
N ILE A 225 -14.40 17.20 -68.57
CA ILE A 225 -15.85 17.35 -68.65
C ILE A 225 -16.22 17.07 -70.10
N HIS A 226 -16.80 15.90 -70.40
CA HIS A 226 -17.31 15.61 -71.74
C HIS A 226 -18.38 16.64 -72.12
N GLU A 227 -18.21 17.33 -73.25
CA GLU A 227 -19.16 18.30 -73.78
C GLU A 227 -20.55 17.66 -73.98
N GLU A 228 -21.59 18.39 -73.55
CA GLU A 228 -22.99 17.98 -73.72
C GLU A 228 -23.35 17.87 -75.21
N ILE A 229 -23.93 16.73 -75.59
CA ILE A 229 -24.42 16.46 -76.94
C ILE A 229 -25.74 17.25 -77.14
N PRO A 230 -25.86 18.15 -78.13
CA PRO A 230 -27.12 18.85 -78.39
C PRO A 230 -28.13 17.89 -79.05
N LEU A 231 -29.29 17.72 -78.42
CA LEU A 231 -30.44 17.01 -78.98
C LEU A 231 -31.12 17.89 -80.04
N GLU A 232 -30.88 17.59 -81.33
CA GLU A 232 -31.69 18.13 -82.41
C GLU A 232 -33.06 17.42 -82.43
N ALA A 233 -34.13 18.19 -82.19
CA ALA A 233 -35.50 17.72 -82.35
C ALA A 233 -35.92 17.85 -83.82
N GLU A 234 -36.02 16.73 -84.52
CA GLU A 234 -36.59 16.66 -85.87
C GLU A 234 -38.12 16.60 -85.76
N LEU A 235 -38.81 17.59 -86.34
CA LEU A 235 -40.27 17.59 -86.52
C LEU A 235 -40.62 16.73 -87.73
N LEU A 236 -41.41 15.67 -87.51
CA LEU A 236 -42.06 14.91 -88.58
C LEU A 236 -43.38 15.59 -88.96
N ASP A 237 -43.60 15.82 -90.26
CA ASP A 237 -44.90 16.17 -90.85
C ASP A 237 -45.94 15.05 -90.71
#